data_AF-A0A955JRU5-F1
#
_entry.id   AF-A0A955JRU5-F1
#
_cell.length_a   1.000
_cell.length_b   1.000
_cell.length_c   1.000
_cell.angle_alpha   90.00
_cell.angle_beta   90.00
_cell.angle_gamma   90.00
#
_symmetry.space_group_name_H-M   'P 1'
#
loop_
_entity.id
_entity.type
_entity.pdbx_description
1 polymer ?
#
loop_
_entity_poly.entity_id
_entity_poly.type
_entity_poly.pdbx_seq_one_letter_code
_entity_poly.pdbx_strand_id
1 'polypeptide(L)'
;QRVMDGYGWTDGDIQSVIDELTVQDLEFVQGVWDAIETLWPHMAELEKRLSGLEPEKVVAVEFEAAGRTWRGGYFPLVYDPKKSNAGEQQANEAQSVQNFVAQGYGRVSTNKGATKKRLEKLNAPVLLDYEQVIASHLSKVVKDVSHREAVIGINKILKAPEIKAALIDRLGEAHYMEMNNWLQTLVKDRADTIHQASGLGGMLMKARTNMAIVTMGWKVSTMLAQFAGIGQSLDLVKPRFFTKGLIESVNSPRDTWAFISQKSGEMRHRTNTIERDARDALLRMRGQVGIAAQVRRTAFYLTAMADRMVTMPTWLGAYRQALAEGMAEDAAVRAGDRAVRLSQGSGGSKDLAAVQRNNELMKLITMYYSPFNVLYARLRDVGHQGATRGIGYLPKATARLLALVVVPAVIGELLANRGPDDEEDEVWWAIRKTLLYPLASVPIIRDLSGYFEAGIIKASGEGEMKYPPNFKLSPVVTAIEKVLRIPGKIVDAMEGEKEPSTVSWDVFEAAGYITGLPTAQTRITGEYLVDLLSGDEDPEDAPELMRDAVFRRERK
;
A
#
# COMPACT_ATOMS: atom_id res chain seq x y z
N GLN A 1 -20.95 33.91 -8.01
CA GLN A 1 -20.23 34.26 -9.26
C GLN A 1 -19.84 33.06 -10.12
N ARG A 2 -18.88 32.18 -9.73
CA ARG A 2 -18.35 31.14 -10.64
C ARG A 2 -19.39 30.12 -11.14
N VAL A 3 -20.37 29.79 -10.30
CA VAL A 3 -21.52 28.95 -10.72
C VAL A 3 -22.35 29.67 -11.79
N MET A 4 -22.61 30.98 -11.62
CA MET A 4 -23.30 31.80 -12.62
C MET A 4 -22.54 31.86 -13.93
N ASP A 5 -21.24 32.16 -13.90
CA ASP A 5 -20.42 32.26 -15.11
C ASP A 5 -20.31 30.93 -15.87
N GLY A 6 -20.22 29.81 -15.13
CA GLY A 6 -19.99 28.48 -15.71
C GLY A 6 -21.27 27.77 -16.18
N TYR A 7 -22.40 28.00 -15.52
CA TYR A 7 -23.67 27.33 -15.81
C TYR A 7 -24.77 28.26 -16.33
N GLY A 8 -24.51 29.57 -16.39
CA GLY A 8 -25.49 30.56 -16.81
C GLY A 8 -26.61 30.79 -15.79
N TRP A 9 -26.40 30.44 -14.52
CA TRP A 9 -27.37 30.66 -13.45
C TRP A 9 -27.51 32.15 -13.15
N THR A 10 -28.72 32.56 -12.79
CA THR A 10 -29.03 33.90 -12.31
C THR A 10 -28.93 33.98 -10.78
N ASP A 11 -28.90 35.19 -10.21
CA ASP A 11 -28.99 35.38 -8.76
C ASP A 11 -30.29 34.78 -8.19
N GLY A 12 -31.39 34.81 -8.96
CA GLY A 12 -32.66 34.19 -8.58
C GLY A 12 -32.56 32.68 -8.45
N ASP A 13 -31.88 32.01 -9.39
CA ASP A 13 -31.68 30.55 -9.33
C ASP A 13 -30.85 30.15 -8.10
N ILE A 14 -29.83 30.95 -7.76
CA ILE A 14 -29.02 30.72 -6.55
C ILE A 14 -29.87 30.87 -5.29
N GLN A 15 -30.68 31.92 -5.22
CA GLN A 15 -31.52 32.14 -4.04
C GLN A 15 -32.54 31.02 -3.87
N SER A 16 -33.16 30.55 -4.95
CA SER A 16 -34.09 29.40 -4.91
C SER A 16 -33.42 28.15 -4.34
N VAL A 17 -32.16 27.86 -4.70
CA VAL A 17 -31.41 26.73 -4.13
C VAL A 17 -31.14 26.94 -2.63
N ILE A 18 -30.75 28.15 -2.22
CA ILE A 18 -30.48 28.47 -0.81
C ILE A 18 -31.76 28.34 0.03
N ASP A 19 -32.90 28.77 -0.50
CA ASP A 19 -34.20 28.74 0.18
C ASP A 19 -34.73 27.31 0.40
N GLU A 20 -34.29 26.34 -0.41
CA GLU A 20 -34.60 24.91 -0.23
C GLU A 20 -33.77 24.25 0.89
N LEU A 21 -32.66 24.88 1.31
CA LEU A 21 -31.77 24.30 2.33
C LEU A 21 -32.38 24.39 3.73
N THR A 22 -32.35 23.27 4.44
CA THR A 22 -32.74 23.25 5.85
C THR A 22 -31.63 23.80 6.74
N VAL A 23 -31.97 24.09 8.00
CA VAL A 23 -30.98 24.42 9.03
C VAL A 23 -29.91 23.33 9.15
N GLN A 24 -30.27 22.05 9.04
CA GLN A 24 -29.33 20.93 9.14
C GLN A 24 -28.34 20.91 7.95
N ASP A 25 -28.81 21.22 6.75
CA ASP A 25 -27.95 21.31 5.57
C ASP A 25 -26.94 22.45 5.71
N LEU A 26 -27.39 23.60 6.23
CA LEU A 26 -26.53 24.76 6.46
C LEU A 26 -25.53 24.54 7.61
N GLU A 27 -25.92 23.79 8.66
CA GLU A 27 -24.98 23.33 9.71
C GLU A 27 -23.88 22.44 9.12
N PHE A 28 -24.23 21.53 8.21
CA PHE A 28 -23.26 20.71 7.49
C PHE A 28 -22.34 21.58 6.61
N VAL A 29 -22.89 22.50 5.82
CA VAL A 29 -22.11 23.39 4.94
C VAL A 29 -21.14 24.26 5.74
N GLN A 30 -21.60 24.87 6.84
CA GLN A 30 -20.73 25.65 7.72
C GLN A 30 -19.64 24.78 8.34
N GLY A 31 -19.98 23.56 8.79
CA GLY A 31 -19.01 22.60 9.31
C GLY A 31 -17.93 22.21 8.29
N VAL A 32 -18.29 22.08 7.01
CA VAL A 32 -17.32 21.84 5.92
C VAL A 32 -16.35 23.01 5.77
N TRP A 33 -16.85 24.24 5.74
CA TRP A 33 -15.98 25.43 5.66
C TRP A 33 -15.05 25.54 6.88
N ASP A 34 -15.60 25.32 8.07
CA ASP A 34 -14.84 25.35 9.32
C ASP A 34 -13.75 24.27 9.35
N ALA A 35 -14.04 23.07 8.81
CA ALA A 35 -13.06 22.00 8.69
C ALA A 35 -11.92 22.34 7.73
N ILE A 36 -12.21 22.94 6.58
CA ILE A 36 -11.18 23.39 5.62
C ILE A 36 -10.29 24.47 6.25
N GLU A 37 -10.90 25.38 7.00
CA GLU A 37 -10.24 26.48 7.69
C GLU A 37 -9.20 26.00 8.71
N THR A 38 -9.38 24.81 9.31
CA THR A 38 -8.40 24.24 10.26
C THR A 38 -7.01 24.02 9.66
N LEU A 39 -6.91 23.85 8.33
CA LEU A 39 -5.63 23.63 7.66
C LEU A 39 -4.93 24.93 7.25
N TRP A 40 -5.64 26.06 7.25
CA TRP A 40 -5.11 27.36 6.81
C TRP A 40 -3.86 27.80 7.58
N PRO A 41 -3.79 27.73 8.93
CA PRO A 41 -2.61 28.17 9.67
C PRO A 41 -1.33 27.45 9.25
N HIS A 42 -1.43 26.15 8.98
CA HIS A 42 -0.30 25.34 8.52
C HIS A 42 0.17 25.71 7.11
N MET A 43 -0.76 26.04 6.22
CA MET A 43 -0.44 26.52 4.88
C MET A 43 0.22 27.90 4.92
N ALA A 44 -0.33 28.81 5.71
CA ALA A 44 0.21 30.16 5.87
C ALA A 44 1.63 30.14 6.45
N GLU A 45 1.86 29.31 7.47
CA GLU A 45 3.18 29.12 8.06
C GLU A 45 4.18 28.54 7.05
N LEU A 46 3.79 27.51 6.29
CA LEU A 46 4.63 26.92 5.24
C LEU A 46 5.03 27.98 4.18
N GLU A 47 4.06 28.72 3.64
CA GLU A 47 4.33 29.75 2.63
C GLU A 47 5.20 30.87 3.18
N LYS A 48 5.00 31.26 4.44
CA LYS A 48 5.86 32.23 5.13
C LYS A 48 7.30 31.74 5.27
N ARG A 49 7.52 30.46 5.60
CA ARG A 49 8.88 29.88 5.67
C ARG A 49 9.55 29.79 4.29
N LEU A 50 8.78 29.47 3.24
CA LEU A 50 9.31 29.28 1.89
C LEU A 50 9.55 30.58 1.12
N SER A 51 8.64 31.54 1.24
CA SER A 51 8.62 32.77 0.44
C SER A 51 8.91 34.04 1.24
N GLY A 52 8.84 33.97 2.58
CA GLY A 52 8.92 35.14 3.46
C GLY A 52 7.61 35.93 3.58
N LEU A 53 6.57 35.59 2.81
CA LEU A 53 5.30 36.30 2.76
C LEU A 53 4.16 35.41 3.25
N GLU A 54 3.27 35.99 4.04
CA GLU A 54 2.04 35.32 4.43
C GLU A 54 1.02 35.42 3.29
N PRO A 55 0.37 34.30 2.90
CA PRO A 55 -0.60 34.32 1.82
C PRO A 55 -1.86 35.11 2.21
N GLU A 56 -2.45 35.81 1.25
CA GLU A 56 -3.76 36.47 1.46
C GLU A 56 -4.84 35.43 1.74
N LYS A 57 -5.57 35.63 2.84
CA LYS A 57 -6.69 34.79 3.24
C LYS A 57 -7.98 35.24 2.57
N VAL A 58 -8.81 34.28 2.16
CA VAL A 58 -10.18 34.58 1.71
C VAL A 58 -11.02 34.96 2.93
N VAL A 59 -11.63 36.16 2.89
CA VAL A 59 -12.52 36.63 3.95
C VAL A 59 -13.91 36.03 3.75
N ALA A 60 -14.44 35.40 4.80
CA ALA A 60 -15.80 34.87 4.80
C ALA A 60 -16.81 36.02 4.73
N VAL A 61 -17.88 35.83 3.99
CA VAL A 61 -18.97 36.80 3.85
C VAL A 61 -20.21 36.21 4.50
N GLU A 62 -20.78 36.94 5.44
CA GLU A 62 -21.99 36.52 6.14
C GLU A 62 -23.21 36.59 5.23
N PHE A 63 -24.16 35.68 5.43
CA PHE A 63 -25.42 35.66 4.69
C PHE A 63 -26.56 35.12 5.57
N GLU A 64 -27.79 35.47 5.21
CA GLU A 64 -28.99 34.98 5.89
C GLU A 64 -29.64 33.85 5.09
N ALA A 65 -29.96 32.75 5.76
CA ALA A 65 -30.68 31.61 5.19
C ALA A 65 -31.38 30.81 6.29
N ALA A 66 -32.56 30.26 5.98
CA ALA A 66 -33.40 29.51 6.93
C ALA A 66 -33.66 30.24 8.26
N GLY A 67 -33.77 31.58 8.21
CA GLY A 67 -34.03 32.43 9.39
C GLY A 67 -32.86 32.59 10.37
N ARG A 68 -31.63 32.27 9.95
CA ARG A 68 -30.39 32.47 10.72
C ARG A 68 -29.32 33.17 9.90
N THR A 69 -28.42 33.87 10.57
CA THR A 69 -27.20 34.43 9.96
C THR A 69 -26.08 33.40 10.02
N TRP A 70 -25.43 33.16 8.89
CA TRP A 70 -24.32 32.23 8.73
C TRP A 70 -23.04 32.99 8.41
N ARG A 71 -21.92 32.55 8.98
CA ARG A 71 -20.61 33.22 8.82
C ARG A 71 -20.09 33.17 7.39
N GLY A 72 -20.47 32.13 6.64
CA GLY A 72 -19.86 31.82 5.36
C GLY A 72 -18.51 31.13 5.54
N GLY A 73 -17.75 31.04 4.46
CA GLY A 73 -16.41 30.46 4.49
C GLY A 73 -15.77 30.29 3.12
N TYR A 74 -14.66 29.57 3.09
CA TYR A 74 -13.93 29.24 1.87
C TYR A 74 -14.29 27.83 1.39
N PHE A 75 -14.64 27.72 0.11
CA PHE A 75 -14.76 26.44 -0.58
C PHE A 75 -13.80 26.38 -1.79
N PRO A 76 -13.06 25.28 -1.99
CA PRO A 76 -12.12 25.15 -3.10
C PRO A 76 -12.81 25.20 -4.46
N LEU A 77 -12.25 25.98 -5.40
CA LEU A 77 -12.77 26.10 -6.76
C LEU A 77 -12.10 25.07 -7.69
N VAL A 78 -12.89 24.11 -8.17
CA VAL A 78 -12.46 23.08 -9.14
C VAL A 78 -13.37 23.14 -10.36
N TYR A 79 -12.77 23.17 -11.56
CA TYR A 79 -13.51 23.14 -12.83
C TYR A 79 -13.75 21.71 -13.29
N ASP A 80 -14.88 21.45 -13.96
CA ASP A 80 -15.21 20.13 -14.47
C ASP A 80 -14.32 19.81 -15.70
N PRO A 81 -13.42 18.81 -15.61
CA PRO A 81 -12.53 18.45 -16.71
C PRO A 81 -13.27 17.80 -17.89
N LYS A 82 -14.48 17.24 -17.67
CA LYS A 82 -15.29 16.66 -18.74
C LYS A 82 -16.03 17.73 -19.56
N LYS A 83 -16.19 18.92 -19.01
CA LYS A 83 -16.97 20.00 -19.61
C LYS A 83 -16.13 21.21 -20.04
N SER A 84 -14.84 21.25 -19.70
CA SER A 84 -14.00 22.40 -20.03
C SER A 84 -12.52 22.07 -20.20
N ASN A 85 -11.89 22.70 -21.20
CA ASN A 85 -10.43 22.66 -21.38
C ASN A 85 -9.69 23.25 -20.16
N ALA A 86 -10.31 24.19 -19.47
CA ALA A 86 -9.76 24.76 -18.24
C ALA A 86 -9.73 23.74 -17.08
N GLY A 87 -10.77 22.92 -16.94
CA GLY A 87 -10.76 21.78 -16.02
C GLY A 87 -9.72 20.73 -16.40
N GLU A 88 -9.55 20.45 -17.69
CA GLU A 88 -8.51 19.53 -18.17
C GLU A 88 -7.09 20.06 -17.86
N GLN A 89 -6.83 21.34 -18.13
CA GLN A 89 -5.55 22.00 -17.80
C GLN A 89 -5.31 22.01 -16.29
N GLN A 90 -6.31 22.37 -15.48
CA GLN A 90 -6.21 22.37 -14.01
C GLN A 90 -5.88 20.97 -13.46
N ALA A 91 -6.48 19.92 -14.04
CA ALA A 91 -6.20 18.54 -13.67
C ALA A 91 -4.76 18.11 -14.03
N ASN A 92 -4.23 18.61 -15.15
CA ASN A 92 -2.90 18.27 -15.67
C ASN A 92 -1.76 19.08 -15.03
N GLU A 93 -1.98 20.35 -14.70
CA GLU A 93 -0.96 21.24 -14.10
C GLU A 93 -0.57 20.80 -12.69
N ALA A 94 -1.46 20.16 -11.94
CA ALA A 94 -1.21 19.67 -10.59
C ALA A 94 -0.31 18.40 -10.51
N GLN A 95 0.44 18.07 -11.57
CA GLN A 95 1.08 16.75 -11.70
C GLN A 95 2.60 16.77 -11.96
N SER A 96 3.25 17.93 -12.04
CA SER A 96 4.70 18.01 -12.23
C SER A 96 5.44 18.42 -10.96
N VAL A 97 6.67 17.92 -10.78
CA VAL A 97 7.56 18.34 -9.68
C VAL A 97 7.81 19.84 -9.74
N GLN A 98 7.94 20.40 -10.94
CA GLN A 98 8.22 21.82 -11.13
C GLN A 98 7.05 22.69 -10.63
N ASN A 99 5.81 22.30 -10.95
CA ASN A 99 4.62 23.02 -10.50
C ASN A 99 4.45 22.87 -8.98
N PHE A 100 4.67 21.68 -8.44
CA PHE A 100 4.60 21.46 -6.99
C PHE A 100 5.67 22.25 -6.22
N VAL A 101 6.90 22.32 -6.73
CA VAL A 101 7.97 23.15 -6.14
C VAL A 101 7.60 24.64 -6.21
N ALA A 102 7.14 25.11 -7.37
CA ALA A 102 6.88 26.52 -7.62
C ALA A 102 5.63 27.05 -6.91
N GLN A 103 4.57 26.26 -6.84
CA GLN A 103 3.24 26.71 -6.41
C GLN A 103 2.61 25.83 -5.33
N GLY A 104 3.12 24.62 -5.06
CA GLY A 104 2.45 23.67 -4.18
C GLY A 104 1.09 23.22 -4.71
N TYR A 105 0.27 22.67 -3.83
CA TYR A 105 -1.12 22.29 -4.12
C TYR A 105 -2.15 23.14 -3.38
N GLY A 106 -1.77 23.73 -2.26
CA GLY A 106 -2.63 24.53 -1.40
C GLY A 106 -2.62 26.01 -1.76
N ARG A 107 -1.67 26.49 -2.58
CA ARG A 107 -1.64 27.90 -2.95
C ARG A 107 -2.93 28.28 -3.66
N VAL A 108 -3.79 28.99 -2.95
CA VAL A 108 -4.79 29.85 -3.58
C VAL A 108 -3.95 30.77 -4.46
N SER A 109 -4.14 30.70 -5.78
CA SER A 109 -3.57 31.69 -6.68
C SER A 109 -4.26 33.02 -6.37
N THR A 110 -3.84 33.66 -5.28
CA THR A 110 -4.25 35.00 -4.92
C THR A 110 -3.55 35.92 -5.90
N ASN A 111 -4.33 36.27 -6.92
CA ASN A 111 -4.30 37.53 -7.64
C ASN A 111 -2.90 38.13 -7.85
N LYS A 112 -2.18 37.63 -8.85
CA LYS A 112 -1.40 38.60 -9.64
C LYS A 112 -2.42 39.43 -10.41
N GLY A 113 -2.50 40.73 -10.14
CA GLY A 113 -3.48 41.65 -10.74
C GLY A 113 -3.54 41.65 -12.27
N ALA A 114 -2.53 41.12 -12.96
CA ALA A 114 -2.54 40.88 -14.41
C ALA A 114 -3.34 39.63 -14.85
N THR A 115 -3.53 38.63 -13.97
CA THR A 115 -4.24 37.38 -14.25
C THR A 115 -5.73 37.46 -13.94
N LYS A 116 -6.13 38.33 -13.00
CA LYS A 116 -7.55 38.58 -12.66
C LYS A 116 -8.34 39.05 -13.90
N LYS A 117 -7.76 39.97 -14.69
CA LYS A 117 -8.30 40.40 -15.99
C LYS A 117 -8.38 39.30 -17.08
N ARG A 118 -7.67 38.18 -16.93
CA ARG A 118 -7.80 36.99 -17.82
C ARG A 118 -8.79 35.96 -17.25
N LEU A 119 -8.92 35.87 -15.93
CA LEU A 119 -9.84 34.96 -15.22
C LEU A 119 -11.29 35.45 -15.16
N GLU A 120 -11.55 36.75 -15.33
CA GLU A 120 -12.90 37.33 -15.44
C GLU A 120 -13.66 36.88 -16.70
N LYS A 121 -13.00 36.24 -17.67
CA LYS A 121 -13.64 35.69 -18.89
C LYS A 121 -13.74 34.16 -18.93
N LEU A 122 -13.43 33.50 -17.82
CA LEU A 122 -13.33 32.04 -17.79
C LEU A 122 -14.66 31.42 -17.36
N ASN A 123 -15.58 31.30 -18.33
CA ASN A 123 -16.93 30.73 -18.22
C ASN A 123 -16.89 29.18 -18.24
N ALA A 124 -16.04 28.58 -17.42
CA ALA A 124 -15.92 27.13 -17.34
C ALA A 124 -16.85 26.58 -16.23
N PRO A 125 -17.64 25.52 -16.50
CA PRO A 125 -18.46 24.86 -15.48
C PRO A 125 -17.62 24.38 -14.30
N VAL A 126 -18.06 24.68 -13.08
CA VAL A 126 -17.46 24.16 -11.85
C VAL A 126 -17.91 22.73 -11.59
N LEU A 127 -17.06 21.94 -10.96
CA LEU A 127 -17.39 20.58 -10.53
C LEU A 127 -18.36 20.66 -9.35
N LEU A 128 -19.56 20.13 -9.51
CA LEU A 128 -20.62 20.14 -8.48
C LEU A 128 -20.53 18.94 -7.52
N ASP A 129 -19.62 17.99 -7.75
CA ASP A 129 -19.35 16.88 -6.84
C ASP A 129 -18.54 17.37 -5.62
N TYR A 130 -19.25 17.80 -4.58
CA TYR A 130 -18.63 18.38 -3.39
C TYR A 130 -17.77 17.36 -2.63
N GLU A 131 -18.16 16.09 -2.59
CA GLU A 131 -17.41 15.03 -1.92
C GLU A 131 -16.03 14.86 -2.57
N GLN A 132 -15.99 14.79 -3.90
CA GLN A 132 -14.74 14.71 -4.66
C GLN A 132 -13.87 15.95 -4.43
N VAL A 133 -14.46 17.15 -4.43
CA VAL A 133 -13.73 18.40 -4.22
C VAL A 133 -13.09 18.44 -2.84
N ILE A 134 -13.85 18.14 -1.79
CA ILE A 134 -13.36 18.16 -0.40
C ILE A 134 -12.27 17.10 -0.21
N ALA A 135 -12.52 15.86 -0.61
CA ALA A 135 -11.56 14.77 -0.45
C ALA A 135 -10.24 15.04 -1.20
N SER A 136 -10.33 15.63 -2.40
CA SER A 136 -9.16 16.04 -3.19
C SER A 136 -8.42 17.21 -2.55
N HIS A 137 -9.14 18.25 -2.13
CA HIS A 137 -8.52 19.45 -1.57
C HIS A 137 -7.78 19.15 -0.27
N LEU A 138 -8.41 18.43 0.67
CA LEU A 138 -7.77 18.05 1.93
C LEU A 138 -6.50 17.22 1.67
N SER A 139 -6.58 16.24 0.77
CA SER A 139 -5.41 15.41 0.39
C SER A 139 -4.26 16.24 -0.21
N LYS A 140 -4.60 17.22 -1.05
CA LYS A 140 -3.68 18.15 -1.69
C LYS A 140 -2.99 19.06 -0.68
N VAL A 141 -3.75 19.71 0.20
CA VAL A 141 -3.23 20.59 1.25
C VAL A 141 -2.33 19.82 2.21
N VAL A 142 -2.79 18.65 2.69
CA VAL A 142 -1.98 17.80 3.58
C VAL A 142 -0.67 17.41 2.91
N LYS A 143 -0.69 17.01 1.62
CA LYS A 143 0.52 16.69 0.85
C LYS A 143 1.47 17.89 0.75
N ASP A 144 0.94 19.07 0.49
CA ASP A 144 1.72 20.31 0.37
C ASP A 144 2.44 20.63 1.69
N VAL A 145 1.66 20.75 2.77
CA VAL A 145 2.15 21.04 4.13
C VAL A 145 3.22 20.05 4.58
N SER A 146 3.03 18.75 4.29
CA SER A 146 3.94 17.71 4.78
C SER A 146 5.15 17.42 3.89
N HIS A 147 5.12 17.72 2.58
CA HIS A 147 6.16 17.27 1.64
C HIS A 147 6.88 18.39 0.89
N ARG A 148 6.33 19.60 0.76
CA ARG A 148 6.89 20.60 -0.17
C ARG A 148 8.33 21.00 0.15
N GLU A 149 8.64 21.27 1.42
CA GLU A 149 10.01 21.59 1.84
C GLU A 149 11.00 20.47 1.49
N ALA A 150 10.64 19.20 1.79
CA ALA A 150 11.47 18.05 1.48
C ALA A 150 11.66 17.87 -0.04
N VAL A 151 10.59 18.02 -0.82
CA VAL A 151 10.64 17.91 -2.29
C VAL A 151 11.50 19.01 -2.90
N ILE A 152 11.42 20.25 -2.39
CA ILE A 152 12.29 21.36 -2.80
C ILE A 152 13.76 21.00 -2.52
N GLY A 153 14.07 20.52 -1.31
CA GLY A 153 15.41 20.11 -0.92
C GLY A 153 15.98 19.03 -1.82
N ILE A 154 15.22 17.95 -2.02
CA ILE A 154 15.63 16.82 -2.89
C ILE A 154 15.80 17.29 -4.33
N ASN A 155 14.87 18.08 -4.87
CA ASN A 155 14.94 18.60 -6.24
C ASN A 155 16.18 19.47 -6.45
N LYS A 156 16.56 20.30 -5.46
CA LYS A 156 17.80 21.10 -5.50
C LYS A 156 19.04 20.20 -5.56
N ILE A 157 19.10 19.17 -4.71
CA ILE A 157 20.21 18.21 -4.67
C ILE A 157 20.33 17.46 -6.00
N LEU A 158 19.23 16.91 -6.52
CA LEU A 158 19.24 16.15 -7.77
C LEU A 158 19.62 17.02 -8.99
N LYS A 159 19.25 18.30 -8.98
CA LYS A 159 19.56 19.22 -10.08
C LYS A 159 20.91 19.94 -9.95
N ALA A 160 21.60 19.82 -8.81
CA ALA A 160 22.91 20.43 -8.65
C ALA A 160 23.90 19.81 -9.67
N PRO A 161 24.58 20.59 -10.52
CA PRO A 161 25.40 20.06 -11.62
C PRO A 161 26.46 19.05 -11.17
N GLU A 162 27.15 19.34 -10.07
CA GLU A 162 28.19 18.48 -9.48
C GLU A 162 27.62 17.14 -9.00
N ILE A 163 26.48 17.18 -8.30
CA ILE A 163 25.82 15.98 -7.78
C ILE A 163 25.25 15.15 -8.93
N LYS A 164 24.60 15.79 -9.91
CA LYS A 164 24.11 15.12 -11.11
C LYS A 164 25.26 14.41 -11.85
N ALA A 165 26.38 15.10 -12.08
CA ALA A 165 27.54 14.51 -12.74
C ALA A 165 28.07 13.29 -11.97
N ALA A 166 28.23 13.41 -10.65
CA ALA A 166 28.69 12.30 -9.80
C ALA A 166 27.71 11.11 -9.79
N LEU A 167 26.41 11.37 -9.77
CA LEU A 167 25.38 10.31 -9.83
C LEU A 167 25.41 9.59 -11.19
N ILE A 168 25.54 10.33 -12.30
CA ILE A 168 25.62 9.73 -13.63
C ILE A 168 26.92 8.93 -13.80
N ASP A 169 28.05 9.45 -13.32
CA ASP A 169 29.35 8.76 -13.37
C ASP A 169 29.34 7.44 -12.58
N ARG A 170 28.78 7.45 -11.36
CA ARG A 170 28.83 6.28 -10.46
C ARG A 170 27.68 5.30 -10.61
N LEU A 171 26.48 5.79 -10.91
CA LEU A 171 25.27 4.98 -10.99
C LEU A 171 24.74 4.86 -12.41
N GLY A 172 25.15 5.71 -13.34
CA GLY A 172 24.60 5.75 -14.70
C GLY A 172 23.38 6.65 -14.84
N GLU A 173 23.15 7.11 -16.07
CA GLU A 173 22.05 8.03 -16.41
C GLU A 173 20.67 7.45 -16.08
N ALA A 174 20.45 6.16 -16.34
CA ALA A 174 19.17 5.50 -16.07
C ALA A 174 18.78 5.58 -14.58
N HIS A 175 19.73 5.40 -13.67
CA HIS A 175 19.49 5.49 -12.23
C HIS A 175 19.22 6.94 -11.79
N TYR A 176 19.93 7.91 -12.36
CA TYR A 176 19.65 9.33 -12.13
C TYR A 176 18.25 9.73 -12.60
N MET A 177 17.84 9.30 -13.79
CA MET A 177 16.49 9.54 -14.32
C MET A 177 15.43 8.91 -13.41
N GLU A 178 15.69 7.71 -12.88
CA GLU A 178 14.76 7.05 -11.96
C GLU A 178 14.61 7.78 -10.62
N MET A 179 15.66 8.44 -10.11
CA MET A 179 15.53 9.31 -8.93
C MET A 179 14.60 10.51 -9.18
N ASN A 180 14.62 11.07 -10.40
CA ASN A 180 13.71 12.14 -10.79
C ASN A 180 12.26 11.62 -10.96
N ASN A 181 12.08 10.47 -11.62
CA ASN A 181 10.79 9.78 -11.69
C ASN A 181 10.26 9.43 -10.30
N TRP A 182 11.18 9.13 -9.37
CA TRP A 182 10.83 8.86 -7.98
C TRP A 182 10.27 10.07 -7.27
N LEU A 183 10.95 11.20 -7.39
CA LEU A 183 10.44 12.45 -6.85
C LEU A 183 9.09 12.85 -7.46
N GLN A 184 8.91 12.63 -8.77
CA GLN A 184 7.62 12.87 -9.42
C GLN A 184 6.50 11.98 -8.88
N THR A 185 6.81 10.72 -8.61
CA THR A 185 5.83 9.80 -8.02
C THR A 185 5.41 10.23 -6.62
N LEU A 186 6.34 10.71 -5.79
CA LEU A 186 6.04 11.20 -4.44
C LEU A 186 5.08 12.40 -4.43
N VAL A 187 5.26 13.29 -5.41
CA VAL A 187 4.41 14.46 -5.62
C VAL A 187 3.02 14.04 -6.07
N LYS A 188 2.92 13.07 -6.99
CA LYS A 188 1.65 12.55 -7.51
C LYS A 188 0.89 11.65 -6.53
N ASP A 189 1.58 10.93 -5.65
CA ASP A 189 0.97 9.98 -4.71
C ASP A 189 0.09 10.68 -3.67
N ARG A 190 -1.23 10.64 -3.89
CA ARG A 190 -2.23 11.21 -2.99
C ARG A 190 -3.40 10.23 -2.83
N ALA A 191 -4.13 10.34 -1.72
CA ALA A 191 -5.29 9.48 -1.48
C ALA A 191 -6.41 9.72 -2.50
N ASP A 192 -6.54 10.95 -3.03
CA ASP A 192 -7.59 11.32 -3.97
C ASP A 192 -7.41 10.72 -5.38
N THR A 193 -6.16 10.48 -5.81
CA THR A 193 -5.90 9.86 -7.13
C THR A 193 -6.46 8.45 -7.26
N ILE A 194 -6.64 7.76 -6.13
CA ILE A 194 -7.22 6.42 -6.07
C ILE A 194 -8.73 6.46 -6.37
N HIS A 195 -9.43 7.48 -5.89
CA HIS A 195 -10.87 7.64 -6.10
C HIS A 195 -11.19 8.22 -7.49
N GLN A 196 -10.21 8.83 -8.16
CA GLN A 196 -10.34 9.42 -9.49
C GLN A 196 -10.01 8.44 -10.64
N ALA A 197 -9.53 7.23 -10.33
CA ALA A 197 -9.21 6.22 -11.33
C ALA A 197 -10.49 5.77 -12.07
N SER A 198 -10.53 5.97 -13.39
CA SER A 198 -11.69 5.67 -14.25
C SER A 198 -11.33 4.70 -15.39
N GLY A 199 -12.35 4.19 -16.08
CA GLY A 199 -12.19 3.26 -17.20
C GLY A 199 -11.49 1.95 -16.81
N LEU A 200 -10.68 1.43 -17.73
CA LEU A 200 -9.96 0.17 -17.54
C LEU A 200 -9.00 0.21 -16.32
N GLY A 201 -8.33 1.35 -16.08
CA GLY A 201 -7.43 1.50 -14.94
C GLY A 201 -8.14 1.40 -13.59
N GLY A 202 -9.30 2.06 -13.44
CA GLY A 202 -10.13 1.96 -12.23
C GLY A 202 -10.65 0.54 -11.99
N MET A 203 -11.03 -0.17 -13.06
CA MET A 203 -11.46 -1.57 -12.98
C MET A 203 -10.32 -2.50 -12.53
N LEU A 204 -9.13 -2.39 -13.14
CA LEU A 204 -7.95 -3.20 -12.77
C LEU A 204 -7.52 -2.91 -11.33
N MET A 205 -7.54 -1.64 -10.92
CA MET A 205 -7.28 -1.28 -9.53
C MET A 205 -8.30 -1.93 -8.58
N LYS A 206 -9.59 -1.97 -8.93
CA LYS A 206 -10.65 -2.62 -8.12
C LYS A 206 -10.42 -4.11 -8.01
N ALA A 207 -10.14 -4.76 -9.12
CA ALA A 207 -9.82 -6.18 -9.14
C ALA A 207 -8.61 -6.49 -8.24
N ARG A 208 -7.52 -5.71 -8.34
CA ARG A 208 -6.32 -5.85 -7.50
C ARG A 208 -6.60 -5.63 -6.01
N THR A 209 -7.32 -4.58 -5.64
CA THR A 209 -7.62 -4.31 -4.23
C THR A 209 -8.58 -5.34 -3.63
N ASN A 210 -9.56 -5.81 -4.40
CA ASN A 210 -10.46 -6.88 -3.97
C ASN A 210 -9.70 -8.21 -3.83
N MET A 211 -8.82 -8.52 -4.79
CA MET A 211 -7.94 -9.69 -4.74
C MET A 211 -7.08 -9.70 -3.47
N ALA A 212 -6.53 -8.55 -3.08
CA ALA A 212 -5.78 -8.40 -1.84
C ALA A 212 -6.64 -8.70 -0.61
N ILE A 213 -7.89 -8.22 -0.56
CA ILE A 213 -8.81 -8.52 0.54
C ILE A 213 -9.18 -10.00 0.58
N VAL A 214 -9.53 -10.60 -0.57
CA VAL A 214 -9.94 -12.02 -0.61
C VAL A 214 -8.77 -12.92 -0.22
N THR A 215 -7.56 -12.67 -0.73
CA THR A 215 -6.43 -13.59 -0.56
C THR A 215 -5.59 -13.37 0.68
N MET A 216 -5.63 -12.21 1.31
CA MET A 216 -4.91 -11.95 2.57
C MET A 216 -5.86 -11.69 3.74
N GLY A 217 -7.14 -11.42 3.47
CA GLY A 217 -8.14 -11.15 4.50
C GLY A 217 -8.30 -12.33 5.44
N TRP A 218 -8.06 -12.06 6.73
CA TRP A 218 -8.10 -13.04 7.82
C TRP A 218 -7.25 -14.30 7.60
N LYS A 219 -6.34 -14.29 6.61
CA LYS A 219 -5.62 -15.49 6.21
C LYS A 219 -4.47 -15.79 7.16
N VAL A 220 -4.58 -16.89 7.90
CA VAL A 220 -3.57 -17.26 8.91
C VAL A 220 -2.25 -17.66 8.26
N SER A 221 -2.26 -18.29 7.08
CA SER A 221 -1.00 -18.56 6.36
C SER A 221 -0.25 -17.27 5.99
N THR A 222 -0.99 -16.19 5.67
CA THR A 222 -0.39 -14.88 5.37
C THR A 222 0.17 -14.24 6.63
N MET A 223 -0.51 -14.40 7.77
CA MET A 223 -0.03 -13.99 9.08
C MET A 223 1.28 -14.73 9.42
N LEU A 224 1.33 -16.05 9.29
CA LEU A 224 2.52 -16.85 9.61
C LEU A 224 3.70 -16.55 8.69
N ALA A 225 3.44 -16.29 7.41
CA ALA A 225 4.47 -15.91 6.44
C ALA A 225 5.24 -14.63 6.85
N GLN A 226 4.65 -13.73 7.66
CA GLN A 226 5.35 -12.55 8.15
C GLN A 226 6.58 -12.90 8.99
N PHE A 227 6.55 -14.00 9.74
CA PHE A 227 7.68 -14.41 10.60
C PHE A 227 8.89 -14.85 9.79
N ALA A 228 8.73 -15.25 8.52
CA ALA A 228 9.85 -15.47 7.61
C ALA A 228 10.71 -14.19 7.45
N GLY A 229 10.11 -13.02 7.62
CA GLY A 229 10.79 -11.72 7.61
C GLY A 229 11.77 -11.49 8.77
N ILE A 230 11.81 -12.36 9.79
CA ILE A 230 12.81 -12.27 10.87
C ILE A 230 14.23 -12.40 10.32
N GLY A 231 14.44 -13.27 9.32
CA GLY A 231 15.74 -13.43 8.67
C GLY A 231 16.29 -12.12 8.10
N GLN A 232 15.44 -11.35 7.42
CA GLN A 232 15.79 -10.02 6.90
C GLN A 232 16.16 -9.02 8.01
N SER A 233 15.58 -9.18 9.20
CA SER A 233 15.86 -8.31 10.36
C SER A 233 17.23 -8.60 10.97
N LEU A 234 17.64 -9.87 11.01
CA LEU A 234 18.95 -10.31 11.50
C LEU A 234 20.11 -9.83 10.61
N ASP A 235 19.85 -9.55 9.33
CA ASP A 235 20.81 -8.94 8.41
C ASP A 235 21.07 -7.44 8.72
N LEU A 236 20.15 -6.77 9.43
CA LEU A 236 20.24 -5.33 9.72
C LEU A 236 20.60 -5.03 11.18
N VAL A 237 20.16 -5.87 12.10
CA VAL A 237 20.32 -5.68 13.54
C VAL A 237 21.20 -6.78 14.10
N LYS A 238 22.23 -6.42 14.87
CA LYS A 238 23.10 -7.41 15.52
C LYS A 238 22.25 -8.33 16.40
N PRO A 239 22.48 -9.65 16.38
CA PRO A 239 21.65 -10.63 17.09
C PRO A 239 21.38 -10.27 18.55
N ARG A 240 22.41 -9.81 19.29
CA ARG A 240 22.26 -9.40 20.71
C ARG A 240 21.21 -8.32 20.95
N PHE A 241 21.06 -7.36 20.03
CA PHE A 241 20.08 -6.27 20.18
C PHE A 241 18.71 -6.70 19.71
N PHE A 242 18.66 -7.49 18.61
CA PHE A 242 17.41 -8.08 18.14
C PHE A 242 16.78 -9.00 19.20
N THR A 243 17.55 -9.92 19.80
CA THR A 243 17.07 -10.82 20.85
C THR A 243 16.57 -10.06 22.08
N LYS A 244 17.27 -9.00 22.52
CA LYS A 244 16.76 -8.14 23.60
C LYS A 244 15.46 -7.44 23.22
N GLY A 245 15.38 -6.94 21.99
CA GLY A 245 14.15 -6.34 21.46
C GLY A 245 12.99 -7.35 21.40
N LEU A 246 13.27 -8.59 21.03
CA LEU A 246 12.31 -9.69 20.98
C LEU A 246 11.78 -10.06 22.36
N ILE A 247 12.67 -10.30 23.33
CA ILE A 247 12.28 -10.64 24.71
C ILE A 247 11.36 -9.55 25.28
N GLU A 248 11.70 -8.28 25.10
CA GLU A 248 10.88 -7.17 25.59
C GLU A 248 9.56 -7.03 24.85
N SER A 249 9.57 -7.19 23.52
CA SER A 249 8.36 -7.15 22.70
C SER A 249 7.38 -8.28 23.08
N VAL A 250 7.88 -9.43 23.54
CA VAL A 250 7.07 -10.57 24.00
C VAL A 250 6.59 -10.38 25.44
N ASN A 251 7.47 -9.95 26.35
CA ASN A 251 7.14 -9.81 27.77
C ASN A 251 6.29 -8.56 28.07
N SER A 252 6.47 -7.48 27.31
CA SER A 252 5.81 -6.19 27.53
C SER A 252 5.34 -5.57 26.20
N PRO A 253 4.47 -6.26 25.42
CA PRO A 253 4.09 -5.84 24.07
C PRO A 253 3.40 -4.47 24.03
N ARG A 254 2.54 -4.18 25.01
CA ARG A 254 1.77 -2.92 25.06
C ARG A 254 2.69 -1.73 25.33
N ASP A 255 3.58 -1.85 26.30
CA ASP A 255 4.50 -0.78 26.68
C ASP A 255 5.56 -0.56 25.58
N THR A 256 6.07 -1.65 25.01
CA THR A 256 6.99 -1.60 23.86
C THR A 256 6.34 -0.86 22.69
N TRP A 257 5.10 -1.22 22.34
CA TRP A 257 4.38 -0.54 21.27
C TRP A 257 4.12 0.94 21.59
N ALA A 258 3.72 1.27 22.83
CA ALA A 258 3.48 2.64 23.25
C ALA A 258 4.77 3.48 23.11
N PHE A 259 5.90 2.96 23.57
CA PHE A 259 7.22 3.59 23.43
C PHE A 259 7.60 3.83 21.96
N ILE A 260 7.53 2.79 21.13
CA ILE A 260 7.89 2.86 19.71
C ILE A 260 6.97 3.84 18.97
N SER A 261 5.66 3.69 19.14
CA SER A 261 4.67 4.50 18.43
C SER A 261 4.74 5.97 18.80
N GLN A 262 5.04 6.31 20.07
CA GLN A 262 5.25 7.70 20.49
C GLN A 262 6.45 8.34 19.79
N LYS A 263 7.55 7.59 19.60
CA LYS A 263 8.78 8.10 18.99
C LYS A 263 8.76 8.10 17.46
N SER A 264 8.12 7.12 16.84
CA SER A 264 8.14 6.93 15.39
C SER A 264 6.76 7.06 14.75
N GLY A 265 6.62 8.05 13.86
CA GLY A 265 5.44 8.20 13.01
C GLY A 265 5.30 7.05 12.00
N GLU A 266 6.42 6.53 11.49
CA GLU A 266 6.45 5.38 10.56
C GLU A 266 5.87 4.14 11.23
N MET A 267 6.28 3.84 12.46
CA MET A 267 5.74 2.71 13.21
C MET A 267 4.29 2.95 13.60
N ARG A 268 3.94 4.14 14.07
CA ARG A 268 2.56 4.50 14.43
C ARG A 268 1.58 4.29 13.27
N HIS A 269 2.00 4.46 12.02
CA HIS A 269 1.14 4.37 10.83
C HIS A 269 1.41 3.11 10.00
N ARG A 270 2.28 2.21 10.46
CA ARG A 270 2.74 1.04 9.72
C ARG A 270 1.63 0.14 9.21
N THR A 271 0.56 -0.04 9.98
CA THR A 271 -0.61 -0.84 9.57
C THR A 271 -1.23 -0.35 8.25
N ASN A 272 -1.10 0.93 7.92
CA ASN A 272 -1.60 1.51 6.67
C ASN A 272 -0.62 1.37 5.49
N THR A 273 0.59 0.85 5.73
CA THR A 273 1.69 0.86 4.76
C THR A 273 2.47 -0.46 4.75
N ILE A 274 1.88 -1.59 5.16
CA ILE A 274 2.56 -2.90 5.13
C ILE A 274 2.87 -3.30 3.67
N GLU A 275 1.85 -3.27 2.82
CA GLU A 275 1.94 -3.62 1.39
C GLU A 275 1.10 -2.64 0.58
N ARG A 276 1.51 -2.36 -0.66
CA ARG A 276 0.85 -1.41 -1.58
C ARG A 276 -0.62 -1.77 -1.79
N ASP A 277 -0.89 -3.03 -2.09
CA ASP A 277 -2.25 -3.48 -2.44
C ASP A 277 -3.20 -3.43 -1.24
N ALA A 278 -2.69 -3.75 -0.04
CA ALA A 278 -3.42 -3.59 1.21
C ALA A 278 -3.64 -2.10 1.54
N ARG A 279 -2.63 -1.25 1.38
CA ARG A 279 -2.74 0.21 1.53
C ARG A 279 -3.81 0.77 0.59
N ASP A 280 -3.76 0.42 -0.68
CA ASP A 280 -4.73 0.89 -1.68
C ASP A 280 -6.15 0.42 -1.33
N ALA A 281 -6.31 -0.82 -0.89
CA ALA A 281 -7.59 -1.33 -0.41
C ALA A 281 -8.10 -0.52 0.80
N LEU A 282 -7.24 -0.26 1.80
CA LEU A 282 -7.58 0.56 2.98
C LEU A 282 -7.94 2.01 2.61
N LEU A 283 -7.19 2.62 1.69
CA LEU A 283 -7.45 3.99 1.21
C LEU A 283 -8.81 4.07 0.51
N ARG A 284 -9.15 3.12 -0.36
CA ARG A 284 -10.45 3.07 -1.03
C ARG A 284 -11.65 2.95 -0.09
N MET A 285 -11.42 2.37 1.09
CA MET A 285 -12.46 2.21 2.11
C MET A 285 -12.66 3.43 3.00
N ARG A 286 -11.76 4.42 2.92
CA ARG A 286 -11.94 5.67 3.68
C ARG A 286 -13.20 6.37 3.20
N GLY A 287 -14.00 6.86 4.14
CA GLY A 287 -15.30 7.48 3.87
C GLY A 287 -16.44 6.48 3.62
N GLN A 288 -16.17 5.19 3.37
CA GLN A 288 -17.24 4.20 3.18
C GLN A 288 -17.89 3.82 4.52
N VAL A 289 -19.22 3.86 4.55
CA VAL A 289 -20.07 3.46 5.69
C VAL A 289 -20.81 2.15 5.39
N GLY A 290 -21.28 1.45 6.43
CA GLY A 290 -22.04 0.20 6.32
C GLY A 290 -21.25 -1.08 6.67
N ILE A 291 -21.98 -2.20 6.78
CA ILE A 291 -21.47 -3.49 7.29
C ILE A 291 -20.32 -4.02 6.43
N ALA A 292 -20.46 -4.01 5.10
CA ALA A 292 -19.40 -4.47 4.21
C ALA A 292 -18.11 -3.64 4.33
N ALA A 293 -18.21 -2.34 4.61
CA ALA A 293 -17.02 -1.51 4.87
C ALA A 293 -16.38 -1.86 6.22
N GLN A 294 -17.19 -2.11 7.26
CA GLN A 294 -16.69 -2.55 8.57
C GLN A 294 -15.97 -3.90 8.50
N VAL A 295 -16.54 -4.90 7.82
CA VAL A 295 -15.92 -6.20 7.62
C VAL A 295 -14.58 -6.06 6.90
N ARG A 296 -14.55 -5.33 5.78
CA ARG A 296 -13.31 -5.16 5.00
C ARG A 296 -12.20 -4.42 5.77
N ARG A 297 -12.55 -3.50 6.69
CA ARG A 297 -11.55 -2.86 7.59
C ARG A 297 -10.85 -3.85 8.51
N THR A 298 -11.49 -4.96 8.86
CA THR A 298 -10.89 -6.00 9.70
C THR A 298 -10.05 -7.02 8.92
N ALA A 299 -10.15 -7.04 7.59
CA ALA A 299 -9.53 -8.06 6.74
C ALA A 299 -8.02 -8.22 7.01
N PHE A 300 -7.29 -7.11 7.15
CA PHE A 300 -5.84 -7.14 7.35
C PHE A 300 -5.40 -7.16 8.82
N TYR A 301 -6.32 -7.36 9.77
CA TYR A 301 -6.00 -7.33 11.21
C TYR A 301 -4.93 -8.35 11.60
N LEU A 302 -5.07 -9.61 11.17
CA LEU A 302 -4.09 -10.67 11.48
C LEU A 302 -2.71 -10.38 10.87
N THR A 303 -2.69 -9.94 9.61
CA THR A 303 -1.44 -9.52 8.95
C THR A 303 -0.78 -8.37 9.70
N ALA A 304 -1.54 -7.36 10.11
CA ALA A 304 -1.02 -6.23 10.87
C ALA A 304 -0.51 -6.62 12.27
N MET A 305 -1.16 -7.60 12.91
CA MET A 305 -0.72 -8.15 14.19
C MET A 305 0.63 -8.87 14.05
N ALA A 306 0.77 -9.78 13.09
CA ALA A 306 2.02 -10.49 12.87
C ALA A 306 3.15 -9.59 12.39
N ASP A 307 2.85 -8.64 11.50
CA ASP A 307 3.80 -7.59 11.12
C ASP A 307 4.31 -6.83 12.35
N ARG A 308 3.43 -6.47 13.28
CA ARG A 308 3.84 -5.82 14.54
C ARG A 308 4.75 -6.71 15.39
N MET A 309 4.46 -8.02 15.48
CA MET A 309 5.30 -8.97 16.24
C MET A 309 6.72 -9.09 15.68
N VAL A 310 6.89 -8.94 14.36
CA VAL A 310 8.22 -8.95 13.72
C VAL A 310 8.89 -7.58 13.77
N THR A 311 8.13 -6.50 13.65
CA THR A 311 8.69 -5.15 13.45
C THR A 311 9.02 -4.43 14.74
N MET A 312 8.30 -4.68 15.84
CA MET A 312 8.67 -4.16 17.16
C MET A 312 10.09 -4.58 17.58
N PRO A 313 10.48 -5.87 17.54
CA PRO A 313 11.83 -6.26 17.91
C PRO A 313 12.90 -5.75 16.95
N THR A 314 12.60 -5.68 15.64
CA THR A 314 13.51 -5.10 14.65
C THR A 314 13.75 -3.62 14.91
N TRP A 315 12.69 -2.85 15.15
CA TRP A 315 12.80 -1.42 15.43
C TRP A 315 13.54 -1.16 16.75
N LEU A 316 13.13 -1.84 17.83
CA LEU A 316 13.71 -1.65 19.16
C LEU A 316 15.17 -2.09 19.20
N GLY A 317 15.49 -3.20 18.53
CA GLY A 317 16.86 -3.69 18.41
C GLY A 317 17.75 -2.70 17.64
N ALA A 318 17.28 -2.17 16.50
CA ALA A 318 18.02 -1.18 15.72
C ALA A 318 18.18 0.16 16.47
N TYR A 319 17.14 0.64 17.13
CA TYR A 319 17.18 1.84 17.97
C TYR A 319 18.22 1.71 19.08
N ARG A 320 18.19 0.61 19.84
CA ARG A 320 19.17 0.36 20.92
C ARG A 320 20.59 0.14 20.41
N GLN A 321 20.72 -0.50 19.26
CA GLN A 321 22.02 -0.65 18.61
C GLN A 321 22.61 0.72 18.27
N ALA A 322 21.83 1.61 17.67
CA ALA A 322 22.26 2.95 17.31
C ALA A 322 22.66 3.78 18.55
N LEU A 323 21.87 3.72 19.63
CA LEU A 323 22.23 4.36 20.89
C LEU A 323 23.55 3.80 21.48
N ALA A 324 23.73 2.48 21.46
CA ALA A 324 24.94 1.84 21.94
C ALA A 324 26.17 2.15 21.05
N GLU A 325 25.95 2.57 19.81
CA GLU A 325 26.98 3.05 18.88
C GLU A 325 27.22 4.57 19.02
N GLY A 326 26.61 5.22 20.02
CA GLY A 326 26.82 6.63 20.35
C GLY A 326 26.00 7.61 19.50
N MET A 327 25.01 7.12 18.74
CA MET A 327 24.15 7.99 17.95
C MET A 327 23.17 8.75 18.85
N ALA A 328 22.84 9.99 18.46
CA ALA A 328 21.77 10.76 19.10
C ALA A 328 20.42 10.05 18.95
N GLU A 329 19.49 10.34 19.86
CA GLU A 329 18.20 9.65 19.92
C GLU A 329 17.38 9.80 18.63
N ASP A 330 17.39 10.97 18.02
CA ASP A 330 16.71 11.23 16.75
C ASP A 330 17.27 10.35 15.61
N ALA A 331 18.59 10.17 15.57
CA ALA A 331 19.27 9.28 14.64
C ALA A 331 18.96 7.82 14.95
N ALA A 332 18.85 7.43 16.22
CA ALA A 332 18.45 6.09 16.64
C ALA A 332 17.01 5.77 16.24
N VAL A 333 16.07 6.73 16.35
CA VAL A 333 14.69 6.59 15.85
C VAL A 333 14.71 6.34 14.34
N ARG A 334 15.48 7.14 13.58
CA ARG A 334 15.64 6.95 12.12
C ARG A 334 16.27 5.60 11.78
N ALA A 335 17.18 5.09 12.62
CA ALA A 335 17.79 3.77 12.45
C ALA A 335 16.76 2.65 12.65
N GLY A 336 15.90 2.77 13.67
CA GLY A 336 14.73 1.90 13.88
C GLY A 336 13.80 1.87 12.66
N ASP A 337 13.39 3.04 12.19
CA ASP A 337 12.51 3.15 11.02
C ASP A 337 13.16 2.56 9.76
N ARG A 338 14.46 2.82 9.57
CA ARG A 338 15.23 2.27 8.46
C ARG A 338 15.33 0.76 8.52
N ALA A 339 15.59 0.18 9.70
CA ALA A 339 15.71 -1.27 9.84
C ALA A 339 14.41 -1.98 9.44
N VAL A 340 13.27 -1.48 9.91
CA VAL A 340 11.96 -2.03 9.56
C VAL A 340 11.68 -1.94 8.05
N ARG A 341 11.92 -0.78 7.43
CA ARG A 341 11.71 -0.61 5.97
C ARG A 341 12.60 -1.53 5.14
N LEU A 342 13.85 -1.71 5.56
CA LEU A 342 14.82 -2.55 4.85
C LEU A 342 14.75 -4.03 5.22
N SER A 343 13.89 -4.45 6.16
CA SER A 343 13.67 -5.86 6.46
C SER A 343 12.32 -6.36 5.93
N GLN A 344 11.25 -5.63 6.21
CA GLN A 344 9.88 -6.07 5.92
C GLN A 344 9.28 -5.40 4.67
N GLY A 345 9.92 -4.33 4.18
CA GLY A 345 9.34 -3.49 3.14
C GLY A 345 8.25 -2.54 3.67
N SER A 346 7.72 -1.78 2.73
CA SER A 346 6.65 -0.81 2.95
C SER A 346 5.88 -0.59 1.64
N GLY A 347 4.56 -0.47 1.74
CA GLY A 347 3.66 -0.10 0.66
C GLY A 347 3.55 1.41 0.42
N GLY A 348 4.29 2.24 1.18
CA GLY A 348 4.33 3.68 0.97
C GLY A 348 5.04 4.04 -0.33
N SER A 349 4.55 5.04 -1.06
CA SER A 349 5.07 5.38 -2.40
C SER A 349 6.53 5.83 -2.44
N LYS A 350 7.10 6.22 -1.29
CA LYS A 350 8.53 6.48 -1.14
C LYS A 350 9.40 5.21 -1.12
N ASP A 351 8.83 4.08 -0.75
CA ASP A 351 9.54 2.81 -0.56
C ASP A 351 9.31 1.83 -1.74
N LEU A 352 8.38 2.15 -2.65
CA LEU A 352 8.09 1.32 -3.82
C LEU A 352 9.19 1.41 -4.89
N ALA A 353 9.56 0.26 -5.45
CA ALA A 353 10.43 0.21 -6.62
C ALA A 353 9.74 0.73 -7.89
N ALA A 354 10.54 1.12 -8.88
CA ALA A 354 10.08 1.53 -10.22
C ALA A 354 9.04 0.57 -10.80
N VAL A 355 9.32 -0.73 -10.70
CA VAL A 355 8.48 -1.82 -11.20
C VAL A 355 7.11 -1.87 -10.50
N GLN A 356 7.01 -1.43 -9.25
CA GLN A 356 5.76 -1.45 -8.46
C GLN A 356 4.85 -0.24 -8.69
N ARG A 357 5.36 0.81 -9.35
CA ARG A 357 4.65 2.10 -9.49
C ARG A 357 4.51 2.57 -10.94
N ASN A 358 4.89 1.73 -11.89
CA ASN A 358 4.77 1.98 -13.32
C ASN A 358 3.28 1.85 -13.74
N ASN A 359 2.99 1.24 -14.89
CA ASN A 359 1.62 1.06 -15.39
C ASN A 359 0.80 0.02 -14.58
N GLU A 360 -0.52 -0.01 -14.82
CA GLU A 360 -1.44 -0.93 -14.12
C GLU A 360 -1.09 -2.41 -14.36
N LEU A 361 -0.59 -2.78 -15.54
CA LEU A 361 -0.13 -4.15 -15.81
C LEU A 361 1.01 -4.55 -14.88
N MET A 362 2.02 -3.70 -14.73
CA MET A 362 3.13 -3.96 -13.80
C MET A 362 2.64 -4.02 -12.36
N LYS A 363 1.62 -3.25 -11.98
CA LYS A 363 0.99 -3.38 -10.65
C LYS A 363 0.32 -4.74 -10.45
N LEU A 364 -0.29 -5.33 -11.47
CA LEU A 364 -0.87 -6.68 -11.41
C LEU A 364 0.22 -7.76 -11.24
N ILE A 365 1.35 -7.63 -11.93
CA ILE A 365 2.46 -8.59 -11.86
C ILE A 365 3.24 -8.46 -10.55
N THR A 366 3.31 -7.25 -9.98
CA THR A 366 4.07 -6.95 -8.75
C THR A 366 3.22 -6.98 -7.47
N MET A 367 2.09 -7.69 -7.48
CA MET A 367 1.31 -7.87 -6.25
C MET A 367 2.13 -8.60 -5.18
N TYR A 368 2.01 -8.15 -3.94
CA TYR A 368 2.72 -8.73 -2.78
C TYR A 368 4.25 -8.73 -2.90
N TYR A 369 4.80 -7.81 -3.68
CA TYR A 369 6.23 -7.79 -4.02
C TYR A 369 7.09 -7.00 -3.04
N SER A 370 6.53 -6.20 -2.12
CA SER A 370 7.35 -5.29 -1.29
C SER A 370 8.44 -5.98 -0.45
N PRO A 371 8.18 -7.11 0.23
CA PRO A 371 9.24 -7.85 0.93
C PRO A 371 10.31 -8.42 -0.01
N PHE A 372 9.91 -8.83 -1.22
CA PHE A 372 10.79 -9.40 -2.23
C PHE A 372 11.64 -8.35 -2.96
N ASN A 373 11.13 -7.12 -3.11
CA ASN A 373 11.92 -5.97 -3.55
C ASN A 373 13.04 -5.67 -2.55
N VAL A 374 12.72 -5.73 -1.25
CA VAL A 374 13.73 -5.60 -0.19
C VAL A 374 14.76 -6.71 -0.30
N LEU A 375 14.34 -7.97 -0.43
CA LEU A 375 15.24 -9.11 -0.65
C LEU A 375 16.18 -8.86 -1.85
N TYR A 376 15.64 -8.42 -3.00
CA TYR A 376 16.43 -8.10 -4.19
C TYR A 376 17.50 -7.05 -3.89
N ALA A 377 17.11 -5.94 -3.26
CA ALA A 377 18.01 -4.86 -2.91
C ALA A 377 19.12 -5.32 -1.94
N ARG A 378 18.78 -6.17 -0.96
CA ARG A 378 19.74 -6.73 0.00
C ARG A 378 20.70 -7.73 -0.65
N LEU A 379 20.22 -8.61 -1.52
CA LEU A 379 21.07 -9.54 -2.28
C LEU A 379 22.03 -8.78 -3.21
N ARG A 380 21.55 -7.74 -3.89
CA ARG A 380 22.40 -6.86 -4.71
C ARG A 380 23.47 -6.16 -3.86
N ASP A 381 23.12 -5.69 -2.67
CA ASP A 381 24.08 -5.08 -1.73
C ASP A 381 25.13 -6.09 -1.25
N VAL A 382 24.76 -7.35 -0.98
CA VAL A 382 25.73 -8.42 -0.68
C VAL A 382 26.70 -8.62 -1.84
N GLY A 383 26.20 -8.73 -3.08
CA GLY A 383 27.02 -8.89 -4.28
C GLY A 383 27.97 -7.70 -4.52
N HIS A 384 27.46 -6.47 -4.38
CA HIS A 384 28.27 -5.26 -4.55
C HIS A 384 29.36 -5.13 -3.47
N GLN A 385 29.06 -5.45 -2.21
CA GLN A 385 30.06 -5.45 -1.14
C GLN A 385 31.10 -6.56 -1.34
N GLY A 386 30.69 -7.73 -1.85
CA GLY A 386 31.62 -8.80 -2.24
C GLY A 386 32.58 -8.36 -3.34
N ALA A 387 32.07 -7.73 -4.40
CA ALA A 387 32.89 -7.24 -5.51
C ALA A 387 33.87 -6.13 -5.08
N THR A 388 33.46 -5.26 -4.16
CA THR A 388 34.28 -4.12 -3.71
C THR A 388 35.28 -4.47 -2.62
N ARG A 389 34.96 -5.41 -1.72
CA ARG A 389 35.78 -5.77 -0.55
C ARG A 389 36.52 -7.10 -0.71
N GLY A 390 36.24 -7.87 -1.76
CA GLY A 390 36.89 -9.15 -2.05
C GLY A 390 36.66 -10.23 -0.99
N ILE A 391 37.60 -11.17 -0.91
CA ILE A 391 37.51 -12.40 -0.08
C ILE A 391 37.31 -12.10 1.41
N GLY A 392 37.85 -10.99 1.93
CA GLY A 392 37.69 -10.61 3.35
C GLY A 392 36.24 -10.34 3.78
N TYR A 393 35.33 -10.10 2.83
CA TYR A 393 33.91 -9.93 3.10
C TYR A 393 33.14 -11.27 3.12
N LEU A 394 33.75 -12.38 2.69
CA LEU A 394 33.09 -13.68 2.55
C LEU A 394 32.38 -14.15 3.83
N PRO A 395 32.98 -14.09 5.04
CA PRO A 395 32.27 -14.52 6.26
C PRO A 395 31.00 -13.71 6.51
N LYS A 396 31.07 -12.39 6.27
CA LYS A 396 29.91 -11.51 6.41
C LYS A 396 28.89 -11.77 5.31
N ALA A 397 29.31 -11.96 4.05
CA ALA A 397 28.42 -12.32 2.95
C ALA A 397 27.65 -13.62 3.27
N THR A 398 28.34 -14.65 3.75
CA THR A 398 27.73 -15.93 4.13
C THR A 398 26.69 -15.74 5.23
N ALA A 399 27.04 -15.05 6.33
CA ALA A 399 26.09 -14.78 7.42
C ALA A 399 24.84 -14.03 6.93
N ARG A 400 25.01 -13.06 6.02
CA ARG A 400 23.90 -12.32 5.41
C ARG A 400 23.06 -13.22 4.51
N LEU A 401 23.66 -14.07 3.68
CA LEU A 401 22.93 -15.00 2.81
C LEU A 401 22.15 -16.05 3.61
N LEU A 402 22.69 -16.56 4.72
CA LEU A 402 21.96 -17.43 5.63
C LEU A 402 20.71 -16.74 6.17
N ALA A 403 20.85 -15.49 6.63
CA ALA A 403 19.73 -14.71 7.16
C ALA A 403 18.71 -14.31 6.07
N LEU A 404 19.18 -13.96 4.87
CA LEU A 404 18.34 -13.44 3.78
C LEU A 404 17.66 -14.53 2.96
N VAL A 405 18.27 -15.73 2.87
CA VAL A 405 17.83 -16.79 1.95
C VAL A 405 17.40 -18.03 2.73
N VAL A 406 18.29 -18.62 3.52
CA VAL A 406 18.02 -19.92 4.17
C VAL A 406 16.89 -19.81 5.19
N VAL A 407 16.97 -18.83 6.10
CA VAL A 407 15.96 -18.63 7.15
C VAL A 407 14.56 -18.48 6.53
N PRO A 408 14.29 -17.55 5.60
CA PRO A 408 12.95 -17.44 5.04
C PRO A 408 12.56 -18.58 4.10
N ALA A 409 13.50 -19.20 3.37
CA ALA A 409 13.19 -20.30 2.45
C ALA A 409 12.76 -21.59 3.19
N VAL A 410 13.39 -21.87 4.32
CA VAL A 410 13.12 -23.08 5.12
C VAL A 410 12.03 -22.81 6.14
N ILE A 411 12.25 -21.84 7.04
CA ILE A 411 11.30 -21.55 8.13
C ILE A 411 9.99 -21.01 7.55
N GLY A 412 10.05 -20.21 6.49
CA GLY A 412 8.84 -19.68 5.85
C GLY A 412 7.95 -20.75 5.24
N GLU A 413 8.53 -21.78 4.61
CA GLU A 413 7.76 -22.89 4.04
C GLU A 413 7.21 -23.81 5.15
N LEU A 414 7.98 -24.09 6.21
CA LEU A 414 7.49 -24.82 7.39
C LEU A 414 6.31 -24.10 8.05
N LEU A 415 6.43 -22.80 8.29
CA LEU A 415 5.36 -21.96 8.86
C LEU A 415 4.13 -21.86 7.95
N ALA A 416 4.30 -22.04 6.64
CA ALA A 416 3.20 -22.03 5.69
C ALA A 416 2.52 -23.40 5.52
N ASN A 417 2.90 -24.39 6.33
CA ASN A 417 2.52 -25.80 6.21
C ASN A 417 2.88 -26.40 4.83
N ARG A 418 4.11 -26.12 4.37
CA ARG A 418 4.67 -26.58 3.09
C ARG A 418 6.04 -27.23 3.28
N GLY A 419 6.18 -27.96 4.38
CA GLY A 419 7.35 -28.80 4.64
C GLY A 419 7.54 -29.89 3.58
N PRO A 420 8.63 -30.66 3.69
CA PRO A 420 8.87 -31.83 2.84
C PRO A 420 7.72 -32.82 2.93
N ASP A 421 7.60 -33.68 1.93
CA ASP A 421 6.75 -34.88 1.99
C ASP A 421 7.43 -35.95 2.84
N ASP A 422 6.64 -36.90 3.36
CA ASP A 422 7.15 -38.00 4.22
C ASP A 422 8.21 -38.87 3.50
N GLU A 423 8.16 -38.91 2.17
CA GLU A 423 9.11 -39.65 1.32
C GLU A 423 10.29 -38.79 0.82
N GLU A 424 10.30 -37.48 1.08
CA GLU A 424 11.36 -36.57 0.62
C GLU A 424 12.43 -36.34 1.69
N ASP A 425 13.71 -36.38 1.32
CA ASP A 425 14.81 -36.00 2.21
C ASP A 425 14.73 -34.51 2.62
N GLU A 426 14.69 -34.26 3.93
CA GLU A 426 14.52 -32.91 4.49
C GLU A 426 15.66 -31.95 4.09
N VAL A 427 16.88 -32.46 3.97
CA VAL A 427 18.07 -31.66 3.66
C VAL A 427 18.04 -31.26 2.19
N TRP A 428 17.73 -32.19 1.29
CA TRP A 428 17.56 -31.92 -0.13
C TRP A 428 16.42 -30.93 -0.38
N TRP A 429 15.28 -31.12 0.29
CA TRP A 429 14.16 -30.18 0.26
C TRP A 429 14.62 -28.76 0.66
N ALA A 430 15.33 -28.63 1.78
CA ALA A 430 15.81 -27.35 2.28
C ALA A 430 16.82 -26.68 1.32
N ILE A 431 17.73 -27.46 0.72
CA ILE A 431 18.69 -26.98 -0.30
C ILE A 431 17.94 -26.48 -1.52
N ARG A 432 17.00 -27.27 -2.06
CA ARG A 432 16.17 -26.92 -3.23
C ARG A 432 15.40 -25.63 -3.01
N LYS A 433 14.71 -25.48 -1.86
CA LYS A 433 14.00 -24.25 -1.51
C LYS A 433 14.94 -23.06 -1.39
N THR A 434 16.10 -23.24 -0.74
CA THR A 434 17.11 -22.19 -0.58
C THR A 434 17.65 -21.71 -1.94
N LEU A 435 17.94 -22.63 -2.86
CA LEU A 435 18.45 -22.30 -4.20
C LEU A 435 17.44 -21.49 -5.02
N LEU A 436 16.15 -21.80 -4.89
CA LEU A 436 15.09 -21.15 -5.67
C LEU A 436 14.59 -19.84 -5.03
N TYR A 437 14.78 -19.64 -3.73
CA TYR A 437 14.25 -18.47 -3.02
C TYR A 437 14.70 -17.10 -3.59
N PRO A 438 15.95 -16.89 -4.05
CA PRO A 438 16.35 -15.65 -4.71
C PRO A 438 15.51 -15.30 -5.95
N LEU A 439 14.96 -16.29 -6.65
CA LEU A 439 14.08 -16.06 -7.81
C LEU A 439 12.79 -15.33 -7.42
N ALA A 440 12.33 -15.50 -6.18
CA ALA A 440 11.17 -14.78 -5.65
C ALA A 440 11.36 -13.25 -5.65
N SER A 441 12.62 -12.80 -5.63
CA SER A 441 13.00 -11.39 -5.66
C SER A 441 12.87 -10.72 -7.03
N VAL A 442 12.62 -11.47 -8.11
CA VAL A 442 12.48 -10.92 -9.47
C VAL A 442 11.06 -11.19 -9.99
N PRO A 443 10.27 -10.15 -10.32
CA PRO A 443 8.93 -10.33 -10.89
C PRO A 443 8.96 -11.18 -12.16
N ILE A 444 7.87 -11.91 -12.45
CA ILE A 444 7.75 -12.88 -13.57
C ILE A 444 8.59 -14.13 -13.36
N ILE A 445 9.89 -13.99 -13.06
CA ILE A 445 10.78 -15.13 -12.77
C ILE A 445 10.29 -15.88 -11.53
N ARG A 446 9.83 -15.15 -10.50
CA ARG A 446 9.20 -15.76 -9.31
C ARG A 446 8.03 -16.67 -9.65
N ASP A 447 7.26 -16.35 -10.67
CA ASP A 447 6.06 -17.11 -11.06
C ASP A 447 6.43 -18.36 -11.89
N LEU A 448 7.69 -18.45 -12.33
CA LEU A 448 8.28 -19.62 -12.98
C LEU A 448 8.99 -20.55 -12.00
N SER A 449 9.08 -20.21 -10.70
CA SER A 449 9.84 -20.98 -9.70
C SER A 449 9.38 -22.44 -9.63
N GLY A 450 8.07 -22.70 -9.74
CA GLY A 450 7.53 -24.06 -9.74
C GLY A 450 7.97 -24.90 -10.94
N TYR A 451 8.20 -24.29 -12.11
CA TYR A 451 8.73 -25.01 -13.28
C TYR A 451 10.21 -25.35 -13.11
N PHE A 452 10.99 -24.42 -12.55
CA PHE A 452 12.38 -24.70 -12.19
C PHE A 452 12.47 -25.80 -11.12
N GLU A 453 11.59 -25.74 -10.12
CA GLU A 453 11.48 -26.74 -9.07
C GLU A 453 11.15 -28.13 -9.62
N ALA A 454 10.13 -28.23 -10.49
CA ALA A 454 9.78 -29.48 -11.16
C ALA A 454 10.93 -30.02 -12.03
N GLY A 455 11.69 -29.13 -12.68
CA GLY A 455 12.89 -29.50 -13.43
C GLY A 455 13.99 -30.09 -12.55
N ILE A 456 14.23 -29.51 -11.36
CA ILE A 456 15.22 -30.01 -10.39
C ILE A 456 14.77 -31.37 -9.83
N ILE A 457 13.50 -31.52 -9.44
CA ILE A 457 12.95 -32.81 -8.98
C ILE A 457 13.13 -33.87 -10.07
N LYS A 458 12.72 -33.57 -11.31
CA LYS A 458 12.85 -34.53 -12.43
C LYS A 458 14.30 -34.92 -12.70
N ALA A 459 15.25 -34.00 -12.53
CA ALA A 459 16.67 -34.26 -12.77
C ALA A 459 17.35 -35.00 -11.63
N SER A 460 16.96 -34.74 -10.38
CA SER A 460 17.51 -35.39 -9.19
C SER A 460 16.86 -36.75 -8.90
N GLY A 461 15.61 -36.94 -9.30
CA GLY A 461 14.82 -38.12 -8.93
C GLY A 461 14.34 -38.10 -7.48
N GLU A 462 14.54 -37.00 -6.75
CA GLU A 462 14.18 -36.86 -5.33
C GLU A 462 13.09 -35.81 -5.14
N GLY A 463 12.06 -36.18 -4.36
CA GLY A 463 10.90 -35.37 -4.02
C GLY A 463 9.77 -35.46 -5.04
N GLU A 464 8.58 -35.01 -4.64
CA GLU A 464 7.44 -34.89 -5.53
C GLU A 464 6.91 -33.45 -5.56
N MET A 465 6.32 -33.07 -6.70
CA MET A 465 5.58 -31.83 -6.77
C MET A 465 4.21 -32.03 -6.12
N LYS A 466 4.05 -31.56 -4.87
CA LYS A 466 2.73 -31.46 -4.21
C LYS A 466 1.65 -30.85 -5.11
N TYR A 467 2.04 -29.96 -6.03
CA TYR A 467 1.14 -29.34 -6.99
C TYR A 467 1.81 -29.16 -8.36
N PRO A 468 1.07 -29.36 -9.47
CA PRO A 468 1.63 -29.13 -10.79
C PRO A 468 2.02 -27.66 -10.94
N PRO A 469 3.18 -27.38 -11.58
CA PRO A 469 3.59 -26.02 -11.84
C PRO A 469 2.57 -25.33 -12.73
N ASN A 470 2.10 -24.16 -12.30
CA ASN A 470 1.14 -23.37 -13.05
C ASN A 470 1.62 -21.92 -13.11
N PHE A 471 1.84 -21.43 -14.34
CA PHE A 471 2.20 -20.04 -14.57
C PHE A 471 0.99 -19.15 -14.32
N LYS A 472 1.08 -18.29 -13.29
CA LYS A 472 0.06 -17.29 -12.99
C LYS A 472 0.67 -15.90 -13.15
N LEU A 473 0.53 -15.30 -14.34
CA LEU A 473 1.05 -13.95 -14.64
C LEU A 473 0.64 -12.91 -13.58
N SER A 474 -0.58 -13.05 -13.04
CA SER A 474 -1.05 -12.28 -11.89
C SER A 474 -2.16 -13.04 -11.17
N PRO A 475 -2.24 -12.98 -9.83
CA PRO A 475 -3.37 -13.50 -9.08
C PRO A 475 -4.73 -12.95 -9.56
N VAL A 476 -4.77 -11.71 -10.04
CA VAL A 476 -6.00 -11.08 -10.55
C VAL A 476 -6.55 -11.80 -11.79
N VAL A 477 -5.68 -12.25 -12.70
CA VAL A 477 -6.10 -12.98 -13.90
C VAL A 477 -6.80 -14.28 -13.50
N THR A 478 -6.21 -15.02 -12.56
CA THR A 478 -6.83 -16.24 -12.02
C THR A 478 -8.17 -15.97 -11.34
N ALA A 479 -8.31 -14.86 -10.60
CA ALA A 479 -9.59 -14.49 -10.00
C ALA A 479 -10.67 -14.19 -11.05
N ILE A 480 -10.32 -13.50 -12.13
CA ILE A 480 -11.23 -13.24 -13.26
C ILE A 480 -11.64 -14.56 -13.91
N GLU A 481 -10.70 -15.47 -14.17
CA GLU A 481 -11.00 -16.80 -14.70
C GLU A 481 -11.93 -17.60 -13.80
N LYS A 482 -11.72 -17.58 -12.48
CA LYS A 482 -12.61 -18.22 -11.50
C LYS A 482 -14.04 -17.69 -11.62
N VAL A 483 -14.20 -16.35 -11.68
CA VAL A 483 -15.53 -15.71 -11.83
C VAL A 483 -16.19 -16.10 -13.16
N LEU A 484 -15.44 -16.08 -14.27
CA LEU A 484 -15.99 -16.41 -15.60
C LEU A 484 -16.40 -17.88 -15.76
N ARG A 485 -15.80 -18.79 -14.97
CA ARG A 485 -16.14 -20.23 -14.99
C ARG A 485 -17.36 -20.58 -14.14
N ILE A 486 -17.86 -19.69 -13.29
CA ILE A 486 -19.00 -19.95 -12.40
C ILE A 486 -20.26 -20.41 -13.17
N PRO A 487 -20.69 -19.77 -14.27
CA PRO A 487 -21.87 -20.21 -15.00
C PRO A 487 -21.75 -21.66 -15.49
N GLY A 488 -20.58 -22.04 -16.03
CA GLY A 488 -20.31 -23.42 -16.44
C GLY A 488 -20.36 -24.39 -15.27
N LYS A 489 -19.70 -24.06 -14.14
CA LYS A 489 -19.74 -24.90 -12.93
C LYS A 489 -21.16 -25.10 -12.38
N ILE A 490 -22.06 -24.14 -12.53
CA ILE A 490 -23.47 -24.26 -12.13
C ILE A 490 -24.19 -25.26 -13.05
N VAL A 491 -23.94 -25.22 -14.36
CA VAL A 491 -24.47 -26.21 -15.31
C VAL A 491 -23.95 -27.61 -14.99
N ASP A 492 -22.63 -27.76 -14.79
CA ASP A 492 -22.02 -29.03 -14.40
C ASP A 492 -22.66 -29.61 -13.12
N ALA A 493 -23.05 -28.74 -12.17
CA ALA A 493 -23.75 -29.15 -10.94
C ALA A 493 -25.18 -29.63 -11.22
N MET A 494 -25.90 -28.94 -12.11
CA MET A 494 -27.26 -29.31 -12.52
C MET A 494 -27.29 -30.62 -13.32
N GLU A 495 -26.22 -30.89 -14.08
CA GLU A 495 -26.02 -32.12 -14.84
C GLU A 495 -25.47 -33.28 -13.99
N GLY A 496 -25.12 -33.02 -12.73
CA GLY A 496 -24.60 -34.02 -11.79
C GLY A 496 -23.11 -34.34 -11.97
N GLU A 497 -22.38 -33.59 -12.80
CA GLU A 497 -20.94 -33.73 -13.02
C GLU A 497 -20.10 -33.13 -11.88
N LYS A 498 -20.69 -32.22 -11.08
CA LYS A 498 -20.05 -31.60 -9.91
C LYS A 498 -20.96 -31.56 -8.70
N GLU A 499 -20.35 -31.65 -7.53
CA GLU A 499 -21.07 -31.56 -6.27
C GLU A 499 -21.62 -30.13 -6.03
N PRO A 500 -22.92 -29.96 -5.72
CA PRO A 500 -23.51 -28.65 -5.48
C PRO A 500 -22.88 -27.86 -4.32
N SER A 501 -22.37 -28.55 -3.30
CA SER A 501 -21.66 -27.97 -2.15
C SER A 501 -20.38 -27.24 -2.60
N THR A 502 -19.55 -27.91 -3.40
CA THR A 502 -18.32 -27.37 -3.98
C THR A 502 -18.60 -26.16 -4.87
N VAL A 503 -19.65 -26.24 -5.69
CA VAL A 503 -20.05 -25.14 -6.58
C VAL A 503 -20.57 -23.94 -5.78
N SER A 504 -21.26 -24.17 -4.66
CA SER A 504 -21.70 -23.11 -3.74
C SER A 504 -20.52 -22.37 -3.12
N TRP A 505 -19.48 -23.09 -2.69
CA TRP A 505 -18.25 -22.49 -2.18
C TRP A 505 -17.46 -21.72 -3.24
N ASP A 506 -17.44 -22.21 -4.48
CA ASP A 506 -16.86 -21.50 -5.62
C ASP A 506 -17.60 -20.18 -5.90
N VAL A 507 -18.93 -20.19 -5.89
CA VAL A 507 -19.77 -18.99 -6.02
C VAL A 507 -19.50 -18.01 -4.89
N PHE A 508 -19.41 -18.51 -3.65
CA PHE A 508 -19.09 -17.68 -2.48
C PHE A 508 -17.71 -17.03 -2.59
N GLU A 509 -16.68 -17.77 -2.98
CA GLU A 509 -15.35 -17.21 -3.21
C GLU A 509 -15.37 -16.16 -4.33
N ALA A 510 -16.05 -16.46 -5.45
CA ALA A 510 -16.22 -15.56 -6.60
C ALA A 510 -16.92 -14.24 -6.22
N ALA A 511 -17.94 -14.30 -5.38
CA ALA A 511 -18.62 -13.12 -4.85
C ALA A 511 -17.64 -12.21 -4.09
N GLY A 512 -16.66 -12.78 -3.38
CA GLY A 512 -15.59 -12.03 -2.72
C GLY A 512 -14.73 -11.23 -3.69
N TYR A 513 -14.36 -11.78 -4.86
CA TYR A 513 -13.57 -11.04 -5.86
C TYR A 513 -14.32 -9.84 -6.45
N ILE A 514 -15.66 -9.91 -6.52
CA ILE A 514 -16.51 -8.81 -7.01
C ILE A 514 -16.76 -7.76 -5.92
N THR A 515 -17.10 -8.21 -4.71
CA THR A 515 -17.52 -7.34 -3.58
C THR A 515 -16.35 -6.83 -2.75
N GLY A 516 -15.19 -7.49 -2.83
CA GLY A 516 -14.02 -7.24 -2.01
C GLY A 516 -14.16 -7.74 -0.58
N LEU A 517 -14.91 -8.82 -0.34
CA LEU A 517 -15.06 -9.44 0.98
C LEU A 517 -14.01 -10.55 1.22
N PRO A 518 -13.57 -10.80 2.47
CA PRO A 518 -12.55 -11.79 2.81
C PRO A 518 -13.11 -13.23 2.75
N THR A 519 -13.40 -13.72 1.55
CA THR A 519 -14.08 -15.02 1.35
C THR A 519 -13.14 -16.22 1.35
N ALA A 520 -11.85 -16.08 1.01
CA ALA A 520 -10.99 -17.24 0.84
C ALA A 520 -10.70 -18.00 2.15
N GLN A 521 -10.36 -17.32 3.24
CA GLN A 521 -10.20 -18.00 4.54
C GLN A 521 -11.53 -18.54 5.05
N THR A 522 -12.62 -17.79 4.83
CA THR A 522 -13.97 -18.21 5.23
C THR A 522 -14.39 -19.50 4.51
N ARG A 523 -14.03 -19.65 3.23
CA ARG A 523 -14.21 -20.89 2.46
C ARG A 523 -13.40 -22.03 3.07
N ILE A 524 -12.10 -21.84 3.30
CA ILE A 524 -11.21 -22.88 3.87
C ILE A 524 -11.78 -23.44 5.17
N THR A 525 -12.13 -22.55 6.10
CA THR A 525 -12.66 -22.94 7.40
C THR A 525 -14.08 -23.50 7.29
N GLY A 526 -14.92 -22.92 6.43
CA GLY A 526 -16.30 -23.35 6.22
C GLY A 526 -16.41 -24.74 5.58
N GLU A 527 -15.63 -25.01 4.54
CA GLU A 527 -15.54 -26.33 3.90
C GLU A 527 -15.09 -27.38 4.92
N TYR A 528 -14.05 -27.10 5.72
CA TYR A 528 -13.62 -28.03 6.77
C TYR A 528 -14.71 -28.32 7.81
N LEU A 529 -15.42 -27.28 8.27
CA LEU A 529 -16.49 -27.47 9.26
C LEU A 529 -17.68 -28.25 8.69
N VAL A 530 -18.02 -28.06 7.42
CA VAL A 530 -19.07 -28.85 6.76
C VAL A 530 -18.67 -30.32 6.71
N ASP A 531 -17.43 -30.60 6.30
CA ASP A 531 -16.93 -31.97 6.16
C ASP A 531 -16.78 -32.67 7.52
N LEU A 532 -16.40 -31.92 8.56
CA LEU A 532 -16.39 -32.39 9.95
C LEU A 532 -17.82 -32.73 10.43
N LEU A 533 -18.83 -31.96 10.01
CA LEU A 533 -20.23 -32.18 10.38
C LEU A 533 -20.89 -33.31 9.55
N SER A 534 -20.45 -33.55 8.31
CA SER A 534 -20.91 -34.65 7.47
C SER A 534 -20.19 -35.98 7.76
N GLY A 535 -19.06 -35.93 8.48
CA GLY A 535 -18.24 -37.10 8.82
C GLY A 535 -17.23 -37.49 7.74
N ASP A 536 -16.94 -36.59 6.80
CA ASP A 536 -15.94 -36.79 5.73
C ASP A 536 -14.50 -36.46 6.19
N GLU A 537 -14.36 -35.82 7.36
CA GLU A 537 -13.09 -35.58 8.07
C GLU A 537 -13.24 -35.97 9.55
N ASP A 538 -12.26 -36.69 10.09
CA ASP A 538 -12.20 -37.11 11.49
C ASP A 538 -10.80 -36.80 12.05
N PRO A 539 -10.60 -35.63 12.69
CA PRO A 539 -9.29 -35.23 13.21
C PRO A 539 -8.87 -36.08 14.41
N GLU A 540 -7.62 -36.52 14.44
CA GLU A 540 -7.11 -37.40 15.51
C GLU A 540 -6.97 -36.65 16.85
N ASP A 541 -6.71 -35.33 16.80
CA ASP A 541 -6.58 -34.49 17.98
C ASP A 541 -7.02 -33.02 17.76
N ALA A 542 -7.08 -32.26 18.86
CA ALA A 542 -7.46 -30.84 18.82
C ALA A 542 -6.46 -29.96 18.03
N PRO A 543 -5.13 -30.17 18.11
CA PRO A 543 -4.16 -29.50 17.24
C PRO A 543 -4.41 -29.71 15.73
N GLU A 544 -4.69 -30.94 15.31
CA GLU A 544 -5.00 -31.29 13.92
C GLU A 544 -6.28 -30.60 13.46
N LEU A 545 -7.33 -30.65 14.27
CA LEU A 545 -8.57 -29.91 14.00
C LEU A 545 -8.30 -28.43 13.75
N MET A 546 -7.52 -27.79 14.63
CA MET A 546 -7.19 -26.37 14.52
C MET A 546 -6.30 -26.07 13.31
N ARG A 547 -5.37 -26.96 12.97
CA ARG A 547 -4.52 -26.85 11.78
C ARG A 547 -5.37 -26.92 10.52
N ASP A 548 -6.24 -27.92 10.41
CA ASP A 548 -6.96 -28.21 9.17
C ASP A 548 -8.11 -27.22 8.96
N ALA A 549 -8.77 -26.77 10.03
CA ALA A 549 -9.73 -25.66 9.97
C ALA A 549 -9.14 -24.36 9.36
N VAL A 550 -7.82 -24.21 9.38
CA VAL A 550 -7.13 -22.98 8.99
C VAL A 550 -6.31 -23.14 7.72
N PHE A 551 -5.72 -24.31 7.50
CA PHE A 551 -4.76 -24.58 6.42
C PHE A 551 -5.26 -25.55 5.36
N ARG A 552 -6.45 -26.14 5.52
CA ARG A 552 -7.01 -27.05 4.52
C ARG A 552 -7.04 -26.38 3.15
N ARG A 553 -6.62 -27.14 2.14
CA ARG A 553 -6.69 -26.74 0.74
C ARG A 553 -7.53 -27.76 0.00
N GLU A 554 -8.32 -27.26 -0.96
CA GLU A 554 -9.20 -28.04 -1.83
C GLU A 554 -8.59 -29.41 -2.17
N ARG A 555 -9.30 -30.50 -1.84
CA ARG A 555 -9.08 -31.79 -2.52
C ARG A 555 -9.43 -31.55 -4.00
N LYS A 556 -8.51 -31.89 -4.90
CA LYS A 556 -8.72 -31.72 -6.33
C LYS A 556 -9.77 -32.65 -6.89
#